data_AF-Q7X7F9-F1
#
_entry.id   AF-Q7X7F9-F1
#
_cell.length_a   1.000
_cell.length_b   1.000
_cell.length_c   1.000
_cell.angle_alpha   90.00
_cell.angle_beta   90.00
_cell.angle_gamma   90.00
#
_symmetry.space_group_name_H-M   'P 1'
#
loop_
_entity.id
_entity.type
_entity.pdbx_description
1 polymer ?
#
loop_
_entity_poly.entity_id
_entity_poly.type
_entity_poly.pdbx_seq_one_letter_code
_entity_poly.pdbx_strand_id
1 'polypeptide(L)'
;MSDFSLDGYSDGGDAYVAEPASPIRSSANRPRRPSASRDEVPRYVLRVIRTAAAASASLPPVPGYSPRMSIDMACTHSWAPYTAVIPALRSLSFLSLRDEHSPGVAKKTIAELYGHATPFDAAGRRFPAGEVYVCLDRAPLASYIQSIQRNVTVSDVSYGDKTKACDSYLSAVSSAIDELTRDDHYTPVSSAV
;
A
#
# COMPACT_ATOMS: atom_id res chain seq x y z
N MET A 1 -42.05 -10.93 43.29
CA MET A 1 -43.39 -11.31 42.79
C MET A 1 -44.28 -10.08 42.81
N SER A 2 -44.35 -9.36 41.69
CA SER A 2 -45.36 -8.36 41.35
C SER A 2 -45.22 -8.11 39.85
N ASP A 3 -46.24 -8.52 39.11
CA ASP A 3 -46.33 -8.54 37.65
C ASP A 3 -46.46 -7.12 37.05
N PHE A 4 -45.86 -6.92 35.88
CA PHE A 4 -46.29 -5.90 34.92
C PHE A 4 -46.40 -6.57 33.55
N SER A 5 -47.63 -6.88 33.16
CA SER A 5 -48.01 -7.40 31.85
C SER A 5 -48.23 -6.22 30.90
N LEU A 6 -47.63 -6.26 29.71
CA LEU A 6 -47.78 -5.25 28.67
C LEU A 6 -48.27 -5.96 27.40
N ASP A 7 -49.58 -6.11 27.30
CA ASP A 7 -50.29 -6.46 26.06
C ASP A 7 -51.18 -5.29 25.67
N GLY A 8 -50.93 -4.74 24.48
CA GLY A 8 -51.69 -3.67 23.87
C GLY A 8 -51.30 -3.52 22.40
N TYR A 9 -52.04 -4.24 21.54
CA TYR A 9 -52.70 -3.76 20.30
C TYR A 9 -52.13 -2.47 19.66
N SER A 10 -52.02 -2.30 18.34
CA SER A 10 -52.38 -3.06 17.15
C SER A 10 -51.95 -2.24 15.92
N ASP A 11 -51.54 -2.96 14.87
CA ASP A 11 -51.68 -2.72 13.43
C ASP A 11 -52.09 -1.34 12.89
N GLY A 12 -51.32 -0.83 11.91
CA GLY A 12 -51.76 0.31 11.11
C GLY A 12 -50.67 0.95 10.23
N GLY A 13 -50.59 0.49 8.98
CA GLY A 13 -50.43 1.39 7.83
C GLY A 13 -49.03 1.54 7.23
N ASP A 14 -48.90 1.05 6.00
CA ASP A 14 -47.77 1.18 5.08
C ASP A 14 -47.18 2.60 5.02
N ALA A 15 -45.99 2.77 5.61
CA ALA A 15 -45.16 3.94 5.40
C ALA A 15 -44.09 3.62 4.34
N TYR A 16 -44.26 4.24 3.17
CA TYR A 16 -43.26 4.42 2.10
C TYR A 16 -41.83 4.51 2.66
N VAL A 17 -41.05 3.43 2.53
CA VAL A 17 -39.60 3.49 2.73
C VAL A 17 -39.02 4.10 1.47
N ALA A 18 -38.82 5.42 1.49
CA ALA A 18 -38.06 6.13 0.48
C ALA A 18 -36.64 5.55 0.46
N GLU A 19 -36.31 4.88 -0.65
CA GLU A 19 -35.00 4.31 -0.93
C GLU A 19 -33.94 5.44 -0.84
N PRO A 20 -32.87 5.29 -0.04
CA PRO A 20 -31.85 6.32 0.03
C PRO A 20 -31.13 6.40 -1.32
N ALA A 21 -31.24 7.57 -1.95
CA ALA A 21 -30.62 7.97 -3.20
C ALA A 21 -29.18 7.42 -3.33
N SER A 22 -28.91 6.82 -4.49
CA SER A 22 -27.68 6.09 -4.81
C SER A 22 -26.42 6.83 -4.34
N PRO A 23 -25.46 6.15 -3.69
CA PRO A 23 -24.24 6.80 -3.26
C PRO A 23 -23.45 7.23 -4.50
N ILE A 24 -23.14 8.53 -4.55
CA ILE A 24 -22.30 9.20 -5.54
C ILE A 24 -21.06 8.34 -5.76
N ARG A 25 -20.98 7.72 -6.94
CA ARG A 25 -19.82 6.96 -7.43
C ARG A 25 -18.67 7.93 -7.66
N SER A 26 -17.94 8.27 -6.61
CA SER A 26 -16.58 8.80 -6.78
C SER A 26 -15.68 7.64 -7.20
N SER A 27 -15.67 7.39 -8.51
CA SER A 27 -14.63 6.59 -9.17
C SER A 27 -13.29 7.31 -8.93
N ALA A 28 -12.61 6.94 -7.85
CA ALA A 28 -11.23 7.33 -7.63
C ALA A 28 -10.36 6.53 -8.62
N ASN A 29 -10.40 6.93 -9.90
CA ASN A 29 -9.35 6.55 -10.85
C ASN A 29 -8.03 6.98 -10.23
N ARG A 30 -7.21 5.99 -9.82
CA ARG A 30 -5.87 6.20 -9.27
C ARG A 30 -5.14 7.19 -10.20
N PRO A 31 -4.71 8.36 -9.71
CA PRO A 31 -3.88 9.23 -10.51
C PRO A 31 -2.66 8.44 -10.97
N ARG A 32 -2.43 8.41 -12.29
CA ARG A 32 -1.27 7.74 -12.86
C ARG A 32 -0.03 8.38 -12.23
N ARG A 33 0.79 7.58 -11.53
CA ARG A 33 1.96 8.08 -10.82
C ARG A 33 2.88 8.78 -11.82
N PRO A 34 3.31 10.03 -11.58
CA PRO A 34 4.37 10.61 -12.38
C PRO A 34 5.63 9.75 -12.24
N SER A 35 6.26 9.45 -13.38
CA SER A 35 7.52 8.73 -13.47
C SER A 35 8.65 9.64 -12.98
N ALA A 36 8.79 9.86 -11.67
CA ALA A 36 9.68 10.91 -11.24
C ALA A 36 10.24 10.74 -9.81
N SER A 37 11.54 11.04 -9.78
CA SER A 37 12.34 11.68 -8.75
C SER A 37 12.22 11.26 -7.28
N ARG A 38 13.39 11.28 -6.65
CA ARG A 38 13.78 10.73 -5.34
C ARG A 38 12.91 11.16 -4.14
N ASP A 39 12.15 12.23 -4.29
CA ASP A 39 11.30 12.80 -3.24
C ASP A 39 9.79 12.66 -3.50
N GLU A 40 9.39 12.21 -4.69
CA GLU A 40 7.98 12.29 -5.10
C GLU A 40 7.13 11.16 -4.53
N VAL A 41 7.71 10.00 -4.22
CA VAL A 41 6.94 8.86 -3.72
C VAL A 41 6.28 9.14 -2.36
N PRO A 42 7.01 9.55 -1.30
CA PRO A 42 6.39 9.88 -0.02
C PRO A 42 5.48 11.12 -0.16
N ARG A 43 5.89 12.11 -0.96
CA ARG A 43 5.10 13.33 -1.20
C ARG A 43 3.80 13.05 -1.93
N TYR A 44 3.76 12.08 -2.83
CA TYR A 44 2.56 11.67 -3.55
C TYR A 44 1.53 11.08 -2.60
N VAL A 45 1.92 10.08 -1.80
CA VAL A 45 1.01 9.45 -0.81
C VAL A 45 0.48 10.51 0.16
N LEU A 46 1.36 11.34 0.72
CA LEU A 46 0.94 12.44 1.61
C LEU A 46 0.02 13.44 0.91
N ARG A 47 0.27 13.76 -0.36
CA ARG A 47 -0.60 14.65 -1.14
C ARG A 47 -1.99 14.03 -1.34
N VAL A 48 -2.06 12.75 -1.71
CA VAL A 48 -3.35 12.06 -1.87
C VAL A 48 -4.10 12.00 -0.54
N ILE A 49 -3.42 11.65 0.57
CA ILE A 49 -4.02 11.63 1.91
C ILE A 49 -4.54 13.02 2.30
N ARG A 50 -3.77 14.09 2.06
CA ARG A 50 -4.22 15.47 2.35
C ARG A 50 -5.41 15.87 1.49
N THR A 51 -5.41 15.56 0.21
CA THR A 51 -6.55 15.85 -0.69
C THR A 51 -7.79 15.07 -0.26
N ALA A 52 -7.65 13.80 0.11
CA ALA A 52 -8.74 12.98 0.63
C ALA A 52 -9.29 13.55 1.94
N ALA A 53 -8.41 13.93 2.88
CA ALA A 53 -8.81 14.55 4.14
C ALA A 53 -9.54 15.89 3.94
N ALA A 54 -9.07 16.72 3.01
CA ALA A 54 -9.74 17.98 2.66
C ALA A 54 -11.12 17.75 2.03
N ALA A 55 -11.27 16.75 1.16
CA ALA A 55 -12.56 16.37 0.59
C ALA A 55 -13.53 15.84 1.67
N SER A 56 -13.03 15.02 2.60
CA SER A 56 -13.82 14.50 3.72
C SER A 56 -14.34 15.58 4.66
N ALA A 57 -13.64 16.70 4.82
CA ALA A 57 -14.10 17.81 5.65
C ALA A 57 -15.40 18.48 5.15
N SER A 58 -15.75 18.28 3.87
CA SER A 58 -16.99 18.78 3.26
C SER A 58 -18.15 17.78 3.31
N LEU A 59 -17.91 16.55 3.76
CA LEU A 59 -18.95 15.52 3.87
C LEU A 59 -19.74 15.69 5.18
N PRO A 60 -21.06 15.42 5.16
CA PRO A 60 -21.83 15.38 6.40
C PRO A 60 -21.24 14.33 7.34
N PRO A 61 -21.17 14.58 8.67
CA PRO A 61 -20.71 13.60 9.62
C PRO A 61 -21.64 12.39 9.56
N VAL A 62 -21.15 11.28 9.00
CA VAL A 62 -21.88 10.01 9.00
C VAL A 62 -21.65 9.37 10.37
N PRO A 63 -22.71 9.07 11.15
CA PRO A 63 -22.56 8.36 12.41
C PRO A 63 -21.95 6.97 12.17
N GLY A 64 -20.89 6.65 12.91
CA GLY A 64 -20.24 5.34 12.91
C GLY A 64 -18.89 5.29 12.18
N TYR A 65 -18.11 4.25 12.49
CA TYR A 65 -16.83 3.98 11.83
C TYR A 65 -17.08 3.33 10.48
N SER A 66 -17.01 4.12 9.39
CA SER A 66 -16.95 3.54 8.05
C SER A 66 -15.51 3.11 7.73
N PRO A 67 -15.27 1.85 7.31
CA PRO A 67 -13.95 1.41 6.88
C PRO A 67 -13.48 2.10 5.59
N ARG A 68 -14.36 2.89 4.95
CA ARG A 68 -14.11 3.54 3.66
C ARG A 68 -12.87 4.44 3.68
N MET A 69 -12.69 5.26 4.71
CA MET A 69 -11.50 6.13 4.80
C MET A 69 -10.21 5.31 4.89
N SER A 70 -10.23 4.21 5.64
CA SER A 70 -9.09 3.29 5.77
C SER A 70 -8.79 2.57 4.45
N ILE A 71 -9.82 2.15 3.71
CA ILE A 71 -9.69 1.55 2.39
C ILE A 71 -9.15 2.57 1.39
N ASP A 72 -9.70 3.78 1.36
CA ASP A 72 -9.25 4.87 0.49
C ASP A 72 -7.78 5.20 0.76
N MET A 73 -7.37 5.28 2.04
CA MET A 73 -5.97 5.43 2.43
C MET A 73 -5.11 4.26 1.97
N ALA A 74 -5.54 3.02 2.17
CA ALA A 74 -4.82 1.83 1.73
C ALA A 74 -4.60 1.79 0.21
N CYS A 75 -5.60 2.23 -0.57
CA CYS A 75 -5.53 2.38 -2.02
C CYS A 75 -4.51 3.44 -2.49
N THR A 76 -4.10 4.38 -1.63
CA THR A 76 -3.07 5.38 -1.97
C THR A 76 -1.66 4.80 -2.00
N HIS A 77 -1.44 3.69 -1.29
CA HIS A 77 -0.16 3.02 -1.21
C HIS A 77 0.08 2.08 -2.40
N SER A 78 1.35 1.77 -2.64
CA SER A 78 1.78 0.80 -3.64
C SER A 78 1.88 -0.57 -3.00
N TRP A 79 1.13 -1.51 -3.58
CA TRP A 79 1.08 -2.90 -3.14
C TRP A 79 1.60 -3.81 -4.25
N ALA A 80 2.33 -4.85 -3.88
CA ALA A 80 2.75 -5.91 -4.77
C ALA A 80 2.57 -7.27 -4.08
N PRO A 81 2.19 -8.33 -4.81
CA PRO A 81 2.08 -9.66 -4.22
C PRO A 81 3.47 -10.16 -3.80
N TYR A 82 3.55 -10.81 -2.63
CA TYR A 82 4.79 -11.37 -2.08
C TYR A 82 5.49 -12.32 -3.08
N THR A 83 4.69 -13.05 -3.85
CA THR A 83 5.12 -13.96 -4.93
C THR A 83 5.80 -13.24 -6.10
N ALA A 84 5.62 -11.92 -6.26
CA ALA A 84 6.38 -11.10 -7.21
C ALA A 84 7.56 -10.39 -6.54
N VAL A 85 7.39 -9.92 -5.30
CA VAL A 85 8.42 -9.15 -4.57
C VAL A 85 9.67 -9.97 -4.32
N ILE A 86 9.55 -11.20 -3.78
CA ILE A 86 10.71 -12.02 -3.44
C ILE A 86 11.52 -12.42 -4.69
N PRO A 87 10.92 -12.94 -5.78
CA PRO A 87 11.67 -13.23 -6.99
C PRO A 87 12.32 -11.99 -7.62
N ALA A 88 11.67 -10.82 -7.56
CA ALA A 88 12.24 -9.58 -8.06
C ALA A 88 13.48 -9.17 -7.26
N LEU A 89 13.42 -9.17 -5.92
CA LEU A 89 14.57 -8.88 -5.06
C LEU A 89 15.71 -9.89 -5.25
N ARG A 90 15.39 -11.18 -5.40
CA ARG A 90 16.39 -12.20 -5.73
C ARG A 90 17.04 -11.94 -7.08
N SER A 91 16.26 -11.60 -8.10
CA SER A 91 16.78 -11.24 -9.43
C SER A 91 17.73 -10.03 -9.35
N LEU A 92 17.37 -9.01 -8.56
CA LEU A 92 18.22 -7.86 -8.30
C LEU A 92 19.55 -8.26 -7.63
N SER A 93 19.56 -9.24 -6.73
CA SER A 93 20.80 -9.70 -6.06
C SER A 93 21.83 -10.31 -7.01
N PHE A 94 21.40 -10.79 -8.19
CA PHE A 94 22.28 -11.34 -9.21
C PHE A 94 22.79 -10.30 -10.23
N LEU A 95 22.31 -9.05 -10.16
CA LEU A 95 22.75 -8.00 -11.06
C LEU A 95 24.05 -7.34 -10.59
N SER A 96 25.02 -7.26 -11.49
CA SER A 96 26.22 -6.45 -11.31
C SER A 96 25.99 -5.05 -11.89
N LEU A 97 25.88 -4.03 -11.04
CA LEU A 97 25.74 -2.63 -11.47
C LEU A 97 27.02 -2.06 -12.14
N ARG A 98 28.07 -2.88 -12.29
CA ARG A 98 29.23 -2.55 -13.12
C ARG A 98 28.96 -2.77 -14.60
N ASP A 99 27.99 -3.64 -14.94
CA ASP A 99 27.65 -3.96 -16.31
C ASP A 99 26.75 -2.87 -16.89
N GLU A 100 26.93 -2.53 -18.16
CA GLU A 100 26.23 -1.42 -18.83
C GLU A 100 24.70 -1.57 -18.82
N HIS A 101 24.19 -2.81 -18.90
CA HIS A 101 22.75 -3.09 -19.01
C HIS A 101 22.04 -3.25 -17.66
N SER A 102 22.79 -3.59 -16.60
CA SER A 102 22.24 -3.95 -15.30
C SER A 102 21.44 -2.82 -14.64
N PRO A 103 21.86 -1.54 -14.67
CA PRO A 103 21.05 -0.45 -14.12
C PRO A 103 19.68 -0.32 -14.80
N GLY A 104 19.62 -0.50 -16.11
CA GLY A 104 18.38 -0.48 -16.88
C GLY A 104 17.42 -1.61 -16.49
N VAL A 105 17.96 -2.83 -16.34
CA VAL A 105 17.19 -4.00 -15.87
C VAL A 105 16.69 -3.76 -14.45
N ALA A 106 17.55 -3.30 -13.53
CA ALA A 106 17.16 -3.03 -12.14
C ALA A 106 16.04 -1.97 -12.04
N LYS A 107 16.14 -0.87 -12.79
CA LYS A 107 15.08 0.16 -12.87
C LYS A 107 13.76 -0.42 -13.35
N LYS A 108 13.79 -1.26 -14.39
CA LYS A 108 12.60 -1.90 -14.95
C LYS A 108 11.96 -2.85 -13.92
N THR A 109 12.74 -3.72 -13.28
CA THR A 109 12.25 -4.65 -12.25
C THR A 109 11.58 -3.90 -11.10
N ILE A 110 12.17 -2.79 -10.63
CA ILE A 110 11.55 -1.99 -9.56
C ILE A 110 10.28 -1.30 -10.06
N ALA A 111 10.26 -0.79 -11.29
CA ALA A 111 9.07 -0.16 -11.87
C ALA A 111 7.90 -1.16 -11.99
N GLU A 112 8.18 -2.41 -12.37
CA GLU A 112 7.21 -3.50 -12.43
C GLU A 112 6.57 -3.78 -11.05
N LEU A 113 7.37 -3.79 -9.98
CA LEU A 113 6.84 -3.94 -8.61
C LEU A 113 5.83 -2.84 -8.25
N TYR A 114 6.11 -1.59 -8.62
CA TYR A 114 5.17 -0.48 -8.39
C TYR A 114 3.95 -0.48 -9.33
N GLY A 115 3.98 -1.30 -10.39
CA GLY A 115 2.92 -1.43 -11.39
C GLY A 115 1.77 -2.35 -10.98
N HIS A 116 1.92 -3.12 -9.89
CA HIS A 116 0.85 -4.01 -9.42
C HIS A 116 -0.39 -3.23 -8.95
N ALA A 117 -1.56 -3.83 -9.19
CA ALA A 117 -2.83 -3.31 -8.71
C ALA A 117 -2.91 -3.40 -7.19
N THR A 118 -3.57 -2.42 -6.57
CA THR A 118 -3.92 -2.51 -5.15
C THR A 118 -4.87 -3.69 -4.92
N PRO A 119 -4.67 -4.50 -3.87
CA PRO A 119 -5.58 -5.58 -3.51
C PRO A 119 -6.90 -5.05 -2.91
N PHE A 120 -6.94 -3.77 -2.56
CA PHE A 120 -8.14 -3.06 -2.13
C PHE A 120 -8.85 -2.51 -3.35
N ASP A 121 -10.14 -2.80 -3.48
CA ASP A 121 -10.97 -2.20 -4.51
C ASP A 121 -12.00 -1.22 -3.91
N ALA A 122 -12.34 -0.21 -4.69
CA ALA A 122 -13.36 0.77 -4.33
C ALA A 122 -14.80 0.21 -4.50
N ALA A 123 -14.95 -0.99 -5.09
CA ALA A 123 -16.23 -1.66 -5.32
C ALA A 123 -16.62 -2.62 -4.17
N GLY A 124 -15.85 -2.67 -3.08
CA GLY A 124 -16.11 -3.50 -1.91
C GLY A 124 -15.73 -4.99 -2.06
N ARG A 125 -14.93 -5.38 -3.06
CA ARG A 125 -14.42 -6.76 -3.11
C ARG A 125 -13.47 -6.99 -1.93
N ARG A 126 -13.60 -8.17 -1.33
CA ARG A 126 -12.73 -8.62 -0.23
C ARG A 126 -11.29 -8.71 -0.72
N PHE A 127 -10.36 -8.51 0.20
CA PHE A 127 -8.94 -8.78 -0.03
C PHE A 127 -8.76 -10.23 -0.52
N PRO A 128 -7.88 -10.48 -1.52
CA PRO A 128 -7.71 -11.81 -2.10
C PRO A 128 -7.36 -12.86 -1.03
N ALA A 129 -8.17 -13.91 -0.93
CA ALA A 129 -7.99 -14.94 0.08
C ALA A 129 -6.75 -15.80 -0.25
N GLY A 130 -5.88 -16.01 0.73
CA GLY A 130 -4.67 -16.84 0.59
C GLY A 130 -3.48 -16.13 -0.08
N GLU A 131 -3.63 -14.87 -0.49
CA GLU A 131 -2.52 -14.08 -1.03
C GLU A 131 -1.93 -13.15 0.03
N VAL A 132 -0.61 -12.96 -0.03
CA VAL A 132 0.10 -11.99 0.80
C VAL A 132 0.55 -10.84 -0.09
N TYR A 133 0.18 -9.61 0.27
CA TYR A 133 0.66 -8.41 -0.40
C TYR A 133 1.58 -7.63 0.52
N VAL A 134 2.58 -7.00 -0.09
CA VAL A 134 3.58 -6.17 0.56
C VAL A 134 3.35 -4.72 0.18
N CYS A 135 3.29 -3.83 1.16
CA CYS A 135 3.24 -2.39 0.94
C CYS A 135 4.65 -1.85 0.72
N LEU A 136 4.96 -1.40 -0.50
CA LEU A 136 6.28 -0.94 -0.90
C LEU A 136 6.62 0.47 -0.38
N ASP A 137 5.61 1.21 0.06
CA ASP A 137 5.75 2.61 0.50
C ASP A 137 5.87 2.75 2.04
N ARG A 138 5.82 1.64 2.78
CA ARG A 138 5.87 1.65 4.25
C ARG A 138 7.22 1.19 4.78
N ALA A 139 7.68 1.83 5.86
CA ALA A 139 8.85 1.38 6.60
C ALA A 139 8.60 0.00 7.24
N PRO A 140 9.64 -0.83 7.40
CA PRO A 140 11.04 -0.55 7.05
C PRO A 140 11.37 -0.75 5.56
N LEU A 141 10.61 -1.57 4.83
CA LEU A 141 10.90 -1.96 3.45
C LEU A 141 11.12 -0.78 2.49
N ALA A 142 10.31 0.28 2.61
CA ALA A 142 10.41 1.45 1.75
C ALA A 142 11.81 2.08 1.76
N SER A 143 12.51 2.05 2.90
CA SER A 143 13.86 2.60 3.02
C SER A 143 14.88 1.80 2.20
N TYR A 144 14.75 0.47 2.17
CA TYR A 144 15.61 -0.40 1.38
C TYR A 144 15.33 -0.23 -0.11
N ILE A 145 14.06 -0.22 -0.54
CA ILE A 145 13.70 0.00 -1.96
C ILE A 145 14.22 1.36 -2.45
N GLN A 146 14.09 2.41 -1.66
CA GLN A 146 14.64 3.73 -1.99
C GLN A 146 16.16 3.71 -2.08
N SER A 147 16.84 2.98 -1.19
CA SER A 147 18.30 2.80 -1.25
C SER A 147 18.73 2.06 -2.52
N ILE A 148 18.02 0.99 -2.90
CA ILE A 148 18.24 0.26 -4.16
C ILE A 148 18.11 1.23 -5.35
N GLN A 149 16.97 1.92 -5.47
CA GLN A 149 16.73 2.88 -6.56
C GLN A 149 17.79 3.99 -6.64
N ARG A 150 18.23 4.50 -5.48
CA ARG A 150 19.29 5.51 -5.39
C ARG A 150 20.59 4.97 -5.97
N ASN A 151 21.04 3.81 -5.51
CA ASN A 151 22.35 3.27 -5.90
C ASN A 151 22.36 2.82 -7.37
N VAL A 152 21.23 2.29 -7.89
CA VAL A 152 21.05 2.02 -9.32
C VAL A 152 21.15 3.31 -10.15
N THR A 153 20.52 4.40 -9.69
CA THR A 153 20.63 5.70 -10.38
C THR A 153 22.05 6.25 -10.35
N VAL A 154 22.74 6.15 -9.20
CA VAL A 154 24.12 6.59 -9.06
C VAL A 154 25.04 5.77 -9.97
N SER A 155 24.91 4.44 -10.02
CA SER A 155 25.73 3.59 -10.87
C SER A 155 25.52 3.83 -12.36
N ASP A 156 24.31 4.26 -12.76
CA ASP A 156 23.97 4.54 -14.15
C ASP A 156 24.65 5.81 -14.68
N VAL A 157 24.68 6.86 -13.85
CA VAL A 157 25.22 8.18 -14.26
C VAL A 157 26.69 8.40 -13.92
N SER A 158 27.27 7.59 -13.01
CA SER A 158 28.65 7.79 -12.57
C SER A 158 29.64 7.29 -13.61
N TYR A 159 30.62 8.14 -13.94
CA TYR A 159 31.83 7.74 -14.66
C TYR A 159 32.96 7.53 -13.66
N GLY A 160 33.54 6.33 -13.60
CA GLY A 160 34.62 5.98 -12.68
C GLY A 160 34.28 4.87 -11.70
N ASP A 161 34.83 4.95 -10.49
CA ASP A 161 34.66 3.92 -9.45
C ASP A 161 33.23 3.89 -8.91
N LYS A 162 32.53 2.78 -9.17
CA LYS A 162 31.15 2.52 -8.71
C LYS A 162 31.08 1.60 -7.50
N THR A 163 32.21 1.17 -6.94
CA THR A 163 32.29 0.10 -5.93
C THR A 163 31.39 0.38 -4.73
N LYS A 164 31.46 1.58 -4.15
CA LYS A 164 30.61 1.96 -3.01
C LYS A 164 29.11 1.91 -3.33
N ALA A 165 28.72 2.29 -4.55
CA ALA A 165 27.32 2.24 -4.98
C ALA A 165 26.86 0.79 -5.18
N CYS A 166 27.70 -0.06 -5.77
CA CYS A 166 27.42 -1.49 -5.91
C CYS A 166 27.27 -2.18 -4.56
N ASP A 167 28.18 -1.94 -3.61
CA ASP A 167 28.14 -2.54 -2.27
C ASP A 167 26.89 -2.09 -1.50
N SER A 168 26.57 -0.78 -1.58
CA SER A 168 25.37 -0.22 -0.95
C SER A 168 24.08 -0.77 -1.59
N TYR A 169 24.09 -1.02 -2.89
CA TYR A 169 22.98 -1.66 -3.61
C TYR A 169 22.76 -3.10 -3.13
N LEU A 170 23.81 -3.93 -3.14
CA LEU A 170 23.70 -5.32 -2.74
C LEU A 170 23.30 -5.44 -1.26
N SER A 171 23.90 -4.62 -0.39
CA SER A 171 23.49 -4.54 1.02
C SER A 171 22.01 -4.18 1.17
N ALA A 172 21.50 -3.21 0.40
CA ALA A 172 20.09 -2.84 0.47
C ALA A 172 19.16 -3.94 -0.06
N VAL A 173 19.54 -4.66 -1.12
CA VAL A 173 18.79 -5.82 -1.63
C VAL A 173 18.75 -6.93 -0.58
N SER A 174 19.89 -7.28 0.01
CA SER A 174 19.97 -8.29 1.06
C SER A 174 19.12 -7.91 2.27
N SER A 175 19.23 -6.68 2.77
CA SER A 175 18.41 -6.22 3.89
C SER A 175 16.91 -6.21 3.58
N ALA A 176 16.51 -5.91 2.33
CA ALA A 176 15.11 -6.01 1.92
C ALA A 176 14.60 -7.46 1.94
N ILE A 177 15.42 -8.42 1.50
CA ILE A 177 15.08 -9.84 1.54
C ILE A 177 15.00 -10.30 3.00
N ASP A 178 16.03 -10.01 3.80
CA ASP A 178 16.09 -10.38 5.22
C ASP A 178 14.89 -9.85 6.00
N GLU A 179 14.48 -8.61 5.74
CA GLU A 179 13.30 -8.01 6.37
C GLU A 179 12.00 -8.75 6.02
N LEU A 180 11.87 -9.24 4.78
CA LEU A 180 10.67 -9.96 4.34
C LEU A 180 10.66 -11.43 4.76
N THR A 181 11.84 -12.01 5.02
CA THR A 181 11.98 -13.41 5.41
C THR A 181 12.31 -13.59 6.89
N ARG A 182 12.38 -12.50 7.67
CA ARG A 182 12.67 -12.58 9.10
C ARG A 182 11.54 -13.36 9.78
N ASP A 183 11.90 -14.52 10.34
CA ASP A 183 11.03 -15.26 11.25
C ASP A 183 11.17 -14.63 12.64
N ASP A 184 10.65 -13.42 12.78
CA ASP A 184 10.39 -12.88 14.12
C ASP A 184 9.19 -13.65 14.63
N HIS A 185 9.45 -14.69 15.42
CA HIS A 185 8.42 -15.37 16.19
C HIS A 185 7.58 -14.30 16.90
N TYR A 186 6.38 -14.06 16.38
CA TYR A 186 5.45 -13.10 16.92
C TYR A 186 5.12 -13.55 18.34
N THR A 187 5.75 -12.95 19.36
CA THR A 187 5.29 -13.09 20.73
C THR A 187 3.94 -12.39 20.78
N PRO A 188 2.80 -13.10 20.91
CA PRO A 188 1.54 -12.43 21.09
C PRO A 188 1.67 -11.55 22.32
N VAL A 189 1.33 -10.27 22.19
CA VAL A 189 1.15 -9.38 23.34
C VAL A 189 0.13 -10.09 24.23
N SER A 190 0.61 -10.67 25.33
CA SER A 190 -0.25 -11.21 26.37
C SER A 190 -1.01 -10.01 26.91
N SER A 191 -2.27 -9.87 26.50
CA SER A 191 -3.19 -8.91 27.07
C SER A 191 -3.40 -9.33 28.52
N ALA A 192 -2.64 -8.71 29.41
CA ALA A 192 -2.94 -8.68 30.82
C ALA A 192 -4.15 -7.75 31.03
N VAL A 193 -5.36 -8.31 30.97
CA VAL A 193 -6.55 -7.93 31.76
C VAL A 193 -7.39 -9.18 31.97
#